data_AF-A0A7X8KRU7-F1
#
_entry.id   AF-A0A7X8KRU7-F1
#
_cell.length_a   1.000
_cell.length_b   1.000
_cell.length_c   1.000
_cell.angle_alpha   90.00
_cell.angle_beta   90.00
_cell.angle_gamma   90.00
#
_symmetry.space_group_name_H-M   'P 1'
#
loop_
_entity.id
_entity.type
_entity.pdbx_description
1 polymer ?
#
loop_
_entity_poly.entity_id
_entity_poly.type
_entity_poly.pdbx_seq_one_letter_code
_entity_poly.pdbx_strand_id
1 'polypeptide(L)'
;MNFLQKYQKEFAEYDRLDHDFIDDDKIWALLNKWETPSREDVRAVLKKAEQCVRLEPEETAILLQNKDEITIQEMYELAHQLKKEVYGDRIVFFAPLYISDECANNCVYCGFRHSNKAIQRKTLSMDEIEQEVRIMIDEGQKRTVLVYGESPATEVDFICDTVRKVYSVKTEQGEIRRANINCAPLTVKELEKLK
;
A
#
# COMPACT_ATOMS: atom_id res chain seq x y z
N MET A 1 3.61 29.84 -1.12
CA MET A 1 2.49 28.88 -1.09
C MET A 1 2.82 27.82 -0.06
N ASN A 2 1.83 27.34 0.70
CA ASN A 2 2.03 26.19 1.59
C ASN A 2 2.31 24.96 0.70
N PHE A 3 3.35 24.17 1.01
CA PHE A 3 3.69 22.97 0.24
C PHE A 3 2.48 22.02 0.09
N LEU A 4 1.64 21.90 1.12
CA LEU A 4 0.43 21.08 1.09
C LEU A 4 -0.67 21.61 0.16
N GLN A 5 -0.56 22.85 -0.32
CA GLN A 5 -1.49 23.42 -1.30
C GLN A 5 -1.07 23.15 -2.75
N LYS A 6 0.00 22.39 -2.98
CA LYS A 6 0.54 22.16 -4.34
C LYS A 6 -0.46 21.52 -5.31
N TYR A 7 -1.42 20.75 -4.80
CA TYR A 7 -2.47 20.08 -5.59
C TYR A 7 -3.88 20.63 -5.35
N GLN A 8 -3.98 21.85 -4.79
CA GLN A 8 -5.28 22.41 -4.41
C GLN A 8 -6.25 22.56 -5.59
N LYS A 9 -5.74 22.82 -6.80
CA LYS A 9 -6.60 22.99 -7.98
C LYS A 9 -7.18 21.65 -8.44
N GLU A 10 -6.36 20.61 -8.42
CA GLU A 10 -6.72 19.24 -8.72
C GLU A 10 -7.77 18.75 -7.72
N PHE A 11 -7.53 18.92 -6.41
CA PHE A 11 -8.51 18.57 -5.39
C PHE A 11 -9.81 19.36 -5.53
N ALA A 12 -9.75 20.66 -5.82
CA ALA A 12 -10.97 21.45 -6.02
C ALA A 12 -11.83 20.97 -7.20
N GLU A 13 -11.28 20.26 -8.19
CA GLU A 13 -12.08 19.60 -9.23
C GLU A 13 -12.82 18.38 -8.69
N TYR A 14 -12.13 17.52 -7.92
CA TYR A 14 -12.74 16.33 -7.34
C TYR A 14 -13.72 16.65 -6.20
N ASP A 15 -13.42 17.65 -5.38
CA ASP A 15 -14.28 18.11 -4.28
C ASP A 15 -15.59 18.74 -4.76
N ARG A 16 -15.70 19.06 -6.06
CA ARG A 16 -16.93 19.55 -6.70
C ARG A 16 -17.86 18.42 -7.17
N LEU A 17 -17.41 17.18 -7.13
CA LEU A 17 -18.25 16.03 -7.45
C LEU A 17 -19.27 15.82 -6.33
N ASP A 18 -20.55 15.69 -6.68
CA ASP A 18 -21.62 15.49 -5.69
C ASP A 18 -21.45 14.19 -4.90
N HIS A 19 -20.90 13.16 -5.55
CA HIS A 19 -20.57 11.87 -4.96
C HIS A 19 -19.29 11.33 -5.59
N ASP A 20 -18.42 10.73 -4.78
CA ASP A 20 -17.35 9.89 -5.30
C ASP A 20 -17.85 8.44 -5.47
N PHE A 21 -16.96 7.51 -5.81
CA PHE A 21 -17.32 6.11 -6.03
C PHE A 21 -17.40 5.29 -4.72
N ILE A 22 -17.06 5.89 -3.58
CA ILE A 22 -17.18 5.35 -2.22
C ILE A 22 -18.49 5.84 -1.63
N ASP A 23 -19.51 5.00 -1.74
CA ASP A 23 -20.83 5.27 -1.16
C ASP A 23 -20.86 4.81 0.31
N ASP A 24 -20.57 5.73 1.24
CA ASP A 24 -20.55 5.47 2.68
C ASP A 24 -21.87 4.88 3.19
N ASP A 25 -23.00 5.47 2.79
CA ASP A 25 -24.33 5.04 3.22
C ASP A 25 -24.61 3.61 2.78
N LYS A 26 -24.26 3.27 1.54
CA LYS A 26 -24.36 1.89 1.04
C LYS A 26 -23.43 0.94 1.79
N ILE A 27 -22.19 1.34 2.07
CA ILE A 27 -21.24 0.50 2.84
C ILE A 27 -21.84 0.19 4.21
N TRP A 28 -22.29 1.20 4.95
CA TRP A 28 -22.89 1.01 6.27
C TRP A 28 -24.20 0.23 6.20
N ALA A 29 -25.05 0.47 5.21
CA ALA A 29 -26.27 -0.29 5.01
C ALA A 29 -25.97 -1.78 4.81
N LEU A 30 -24.96 -2.13 4.03
CA LEU A 30 -24.56 -3.53 3.79
C LEU A 30 -23.97 -4.18 5.05
N LEU A 31 -23.09 -3.48 5.77
CA LEU A 31 -22.52 -3.98 7.03
C LEU A 31 -23.59 -4.19 8.09
N ASN A 32 -24.52 -3.24 8.26
CA ASN A 32 -25.59 -3.32 9.24
C ASN A 32 -26.63 -4.39 8.86
N LYS A 33 -26.96 -4.53 7.57
CA LYS A 33 -27.87 -5.57 7.07
C LYS A 33 -27.39 -6.97 7.44
N TRP A 34 -26.09 -7.21 7.32
CA TRP A 34 -25.47 -8.51 7.55
C TRP A 34 -24.85 -8.64 8.94
N GLU A 35 -25.27 -7.85 9.92
CA GLU A 35 -24.81 -8.01 11.30
C GLU A 35 -25.22 -9.39 11.85
N THR A 36 -24.25 -10.32 11.93
CA THR A 36 -24.46 -11.73 12.29
C THR A 36 -25.19 -12.54 11.19
N PRO A 37 -24.55 -12.76 10.04
CA PRO A 37 -25.14 -13.55 8.95
C PRO A 37 -25.33 -15.01 9.38
N SER A 38 -26.24 -15.72 8.72
CA SER A 38 -26.40 -17.15 8.97
C SER A 38 -25.25 -17.95 8.36
N ARG A 39 -25.06 -19.19 8.82
CA ARG A 39 -24.08 -20.11 8.21
C ARG A 39 -24.39 -20.41 6.75
N GLU A 40 -25.67 -20.39 6.37
CA GLU A 40 -26.08 -20.62 4.98
C GLU A 40 -25.63 -19.46 4.08
N ASP A 41 -25.80 -18.22 4.55
CA ASP A 41 -25.35 -17.01 3.84
C ASP A 41 -23.83 -17.06 3.61
N VAL A 42 -23.06 -17.37 4.66
CA VAL A 42 -21.60 -17.47 4.58
C VAL A 42 -21.19 -18.56 3.60
N ARG A 43 -21.78 -19.77 3.69
CA ARG A 43 -21.45 -20.89 2.82
C ARG A 43 -21.82 -20.64 1.36
N ALA A 44 -22.89 -19.90 1.09
CA ALA A 44 -23.23 -19.47 -0.26
C ALA A 44 -22.12 -18.59 -0.86
N VAL A 45 -21.58 -17.65 -0.08
CA VAL A 45 -20.44 -16.81 -0.50
C VAL A 45 -19.17 -17.64 -0.68
N LEU A 46 -18.86 -18.55 0.24
CA LEU A 46 -17.69 -19.43 0.12
C LEU A 46 -17.74 -20.31 -1.14
N LYS A 47 -18.90 -20.85 -1.48
CA LYS A 47 -19.10 -21.63 -2.71
C LYS A 47 -18.81 -20.83 -3.99
N LYS A 48 -19.11 -19.52 -3.99
CA LYS A 48 -18.75 -18.62 -5.08
C LYS A 48 -17.24 -18.35 -5.10
N ALA A 49 -16.65 -18.06 -3.93
CA ALA A 49 -15.23 -17.76 -3.80
C ALA A 49 -14.34 -18.96 -4.23
N GLU A 50 -14.78 -20.19 -3.97
CA GLU A 50 -14.11 -21.43 -4.40
C GLU A 50 -13.87 -21.47 -5.92
N GLN A 51 -14.73 -20.83 -6.71
CA GLN A 51 -14.59 -20.77 -8.16
C GLN A 51 -13.65 -19.65 -8.65
N CYS A 52 -12.92 -19.00 -7.73
CA CYS A 52 -12.10 -17.82 -8.00
C CYS A 52 -12.90 -16.66 -8.63
N VAL A 53 -14.20 -16.58 -8.36
CA VAL A 53 -15.06 -15.49 -8.83
C VAL A 53 -15.01 -14.34 -7.83
N ARG A 54 -14.85 -13.11 -8.33
CA ARG A 54 -14.84 -11.89 -7.52
C ARG A 54 -16.10 -11.79 -6.65
N LEU A 55 -15.90 -11.51 -5.37
CA LEU A 55 -16.98 -11.16 -4.46
C LEU A 55 -17.38 -9.70 -4.63
N GLU A 56 -18.68 -9.44 -4.61
CA GLU A 56 -19.24 -8.10 -4.61
C GLU A 56 -19.24 -7.52 -3.17
N PRO A 57 -19.40 -6.20 -2.99
CA PRO A 57 -19.31 -5.56 -1.67
C PRO A 57 -20.26 -6.15 -0.61
N GLU A 58 -21.47 -6.54 -1.01
CA GLU A 58 -22.44 -7.17 -0.11
C GLU A 58 -21.99 -8.55 0.36
N GLU A 59 -21.46 -9.38 -0.53
CA GLU A 59 -20.95 -10.72 -0.19
C GLU A 59 -19.71 -10.61 0.70
N THR A 60 -18.89 -9.58 0.49
CA THR A 60 -17.76 -9.28 1.37
C THR A 60 -18.24 -8.84 2.76
N ALA A 61 -19.31 -8.04 2.84
CA ALA A 61 -19.91 -7.63 4.11
C ALA A 61 -20.42 -8.84 4.92
N ILE A 62 -21.00 -9.85 4.27
CA ILE A 62 -21.37 -11.13 4.90
C ILE A 62 -20.14 -11.75 5.58
N LEU A 63 -19.03 -11.92 4.85
CA LEU A 63 -17.83 -12.54 5.43
C LEU A 63 -17.21 -11.70 6.56
N LEU A 64 -17.22 -10.37 6.44
CA LEU A 64 -16.67 -9.46 7.46
C LEU A 64 -17.50 -9.43 8.75
N GLN A 65 -18.82 -9.56 8.64
CA GLN A 65 -19.72 -9.55 9.78
C GLN A 65 -19.92 -10.94 10.41
N ASN A 66 -19.34 -11.98 9.82
CA ASN A 66 -19.39 -13.32 10.35
C ASN A 66 -18.63 -13.44 11.68
N LYS A 67 -19.32 -13.92 12.71
CA LYS A 67 -18.78 -14.16 14.07
C LYS A 67 -18.85 -15.62 14.48
N ASP A 68 -19.38 -16.51 13.63
CA ASP A 68 -19.53 -17.93 13.93
C ASP A 68 -18.20 -18.67 13.71
N GLU A 69 -17.66 -19.25 14.78
CA GLU A 69 -16.33 -19.88 14.78
C GLU A 69 -16.20 -21.02 13.76
N ILE A 70 -17.28 -21.78 13.52
CA ILE A 70 -17.28 -22.91 12.58
C ILE A 70 -17.08 -22.39 11.15
N THR A 71 -17.87 -21.41 10.74
CA THR A 71 -17.77 -20.85 9.38
C THR A 71 -16.55 -19.96 9.20
N ILE A 72 -16.01 -19.34 10.26
CA ILE A 72 -14.69 -18.70 10.23
C ILE A 72 -13.59 -19.73 9.94
N GLN A 73 -13.66 -20.91 10.54
CA GLN A 73 -12.72 -21.98 10.25
C GLN A 73 -12.84 -22.46 8.79
N GLU A 74 -14.06 -22.61 8.27
CA GLU A 74 -14.31 -22.88 6.83
C GLU A 74 -13.70 -21.80 5.92
N MET A 75 -13.79 -20.51 6.30
CA MET A 75 -13.16 -19.39 5.59
C MET A 75 -11.63 -19.54 5.53
N TYR A 76 -10.98 -19.89 6.65
CA TYR A 76 -9.53 -20.08 6.68
C TYR A 76 -9.07 -21.28 5.84
N GLU A 77 -9.82 -22.38 5.88
CA GLU A 77 -9.55 -23.56 5.07
C GLU A 77 -9.63 -23.27 3.58
N LEU A 78 -10.71 -22.59 3.15
CA LEU A 78 -10.85 -22.18 1.76
C LEU A 78 -9.77 -21.17 1.34
N ALA A 79 -9.48 -20.17 2.18
CA ALA A 79 -8.43 -19.19 1.87
C ALA A 79 -7.05 -19.86 1.70
N HIS A 80 -6.75 -20.86 2.53
CA HIS A 80 -5.50 -21.64 2.42
C HIS A 80 -5.48 -22.50 1.14
N GLN A 81 -6.59 -23.15 0.81
CA GLN A 81 -6.73 -23.90 -0.43
C GLN A 81 -6.50 -23.00 -1.65
N LEU A 82 -7.22 -21.88 -1.74
CA LEU A 82 -7.10 -20.91 -2.85
C LEU A 82 -5.68 -20.33 -2.93
N LYS A 83 -5.05 -20.03 -1.77
CA LYS A 83 -3.65 -19.60 -1.74
C LYS A 83 -2.73 -20.64 -2.36
N LYS A 84 -2.90 -21.93 -2.03
CA LYS A 84 -2.09 -23.02 -2.58
C LYS A 84 -2.36 -23.26 -4.06
N GLU A 85 -3.61 -23.21 -4.50
CA GLU A 85 -3.97 -23.39 -5.91
C GLU A 85 -3.40 -22.30 -6.80
N VAL A 86 -3.52 -21.04 -6.40
CA VAL A 86 -3.07 -19.89 -7.21
C VAL A 86 -1.57 -19.62 -7.02
N TYR A 87 -1.09 -19.60 -5.78
CA TYR A 87 0.26 -19.15 -5.45
C TYR A 87 1.22 -20.28 -5.04
N GLY A 88 0.72 -21.49 -4.81
CA GLY A 88 1.53 -22.59 -4.27
C GLY A 88 2.11 -22.27 -2.90
N ASP A 89 3.24 -22.87 -2.56
CA ASP A 89 3.98 -22.58 -1.32
C ASP A 89 4.91 -21.36 -1.43
N ARG A 90 4.85 -20.64 -2.56
CA ARG A 90 5.74 -19.51 -2.83
C ARG A 90 5.46 -18.34 -1.88
N ILE A 91 6.52 -17.81 -1.29
CA ILE A 91 6.53 -16.56 -0.52
C ILE A 91 7.54 -15.64 -1.20
N VAL A 92 7.13 -14.39 -1.46
CA VAL A 92 7.99 -13.38 -2.07
C VAL A 92 8.53 -12.49 -0.96
N PHE A 93 9.86 -12.39 -0.87
CA PHE A 93 10.53 -11.48 0.04
C PHE A 93 10.86 -10.16 -0.64
N PHE A 94 10.74 -9.07 0.12
CA PHE A 94 11.23 -7.74 -0.21
C PHE A 94 11.51 -7.02 1.12
N ALA A 95 12.38 -6.02 1.08
CA ALA A 95 12.68 -5.19 2.24
C ALA A 95 12.36 -3.71 1.93
N PRO A 96 11.75 -2.96 2.86
CA PRO A 96 11.54 -1.53 2.68
C PRO A 96 12.85 -0.77 2.82
N LEU A 97 13.06 0.24 1.98
CA LEU A 97 14.13 1.23 2.11
C LEU A 97 13.49 2.59 2.38
N TYR A 98 13.64 3.08 3.61
CA TYR A 98 13.14 4.40 4.03
C TYR A 98 14.09 5.48 3.52
N ILE A 99 13.69 6.18 2.47
CA ILE A 99 14.52 7.19 1.82
C ILE A 99 14.44 8.53 2.57
N SER A 100 13.27 8.86 3.08
CA SER A 100 13.06 10.10 3.83
C SER A 100 11.93 9.96 4.85
N ASP A 101 12.17 10.45 6.06
CA ASP A 101 11.15 10.59 7.11
C ASP A 101 10.60 12.03 7.23
N GLU A 102 11.05 12.94 6.37
CA GLU A 102 10.58 14.32 6.33
C GLU A 102 9.16 14.37 5.78
N CYS A 103 8.24 14.95 6.55
CA CYS A 103 6.84 15.02 6.17
C CYS A 103 6.21 16.34 6.64
N ALA A 104 5.46 16.97 5.73
CA ALA A 104 4.67 18.17 5.99
C ALA A 104 3.31 17.85 6.64
N ASN A 105 2.81 16.61 6.47
CA ASN A 105 1.54 16.17 7.04
C ASN A 105 1.61 15.93 8.55
N ASN A 106 0.43 15.90 9.19
CA ASN A 106 0.33 15.69 10.64
C ASN A 106 -0.61 14.53 11.03
N CYS A 107 -0.56 13.43 10.28
CA CYS A 107 -1.43 12.26 10.49
C CYS A 107 -1.32 11.73 11.93
N VAL A 108 -2.46 11.57 12.60
CA VAL A 108 -2.53 11.23 14.04
C VAL A 108 -1.89 9.88 14.39
N TYR A 109 -1.87 8.97 13.43
CA TYR A 109 -1.35 7.60 13.57
C TYR A 109 0.12 7.45 13.17
N CYS A 110 0.76 8.48 12.60
CA CYS A 110 2.07 8.35 11.96
C CYS A 110 3.19 8.93 12.83
N GLY A 111 4.27 8.16 13.03
CA GLY A 111 5.48 8.62 13.71
C GLY A 111 6.22 9.76 12.99
N PHE A 112 6.11 9.83 11.66
CA PHE A 112 6.72 10.88 10.83
C PHE A 112 5.91 12.18 10.78
N ARG A 113 4.78 12.27 11.48
CA ARG A 113 3.95 13.49 11.53
C ARG A 113 4.78 14.73 11.87
N HIS A 114 4.52 15.85 11.21
CA HIS A 114 5.32 17.07 11.30
C HIS A 114 5.49 17.60 12.73
N SER A 115 4.46 17.45 13.57
CA SER A 115 4.50 17.91 14.96
C SER A 115 5.34 17.01 15.87
N ASN A 116 5.75 15.81 15.44
CA ASN A 116 6.65 14.98 16.21
C ASN A 116 8.07 15.54 16.16
N LYS A 117 8.49 16.19 17.26
CA LYS A 117 9.83 16.78 17.43
C LYS A 117 10.79 15.86 18.20
N ALA A 118 10.34 14.66 18.60
CA ALA A 118 11.18 13.69 19.30
C ALA A 118 12.10 12.88 18.36
N ILE A 119 11.92 12.99 17.05
CA ILE A 119 12.73 12.30 16.03
C ILE A 119 13.65 13.29 15.31
N GLN A 120 14.84 12.80 14.95
CA GLN A 120 15.75 13.53 14.08
C GLN A 120 15.39 13.24 12.62
N ARG A 121 15.06 14.28 11.87
CA ARG A 121 14.67 14.13 10.46
C ARG A 121 15.87 13.80 9.59
N LYS A 122 15.64 12.93 8.60
CA LYS A 122 16.64 12.47 7.66
C LYS A 122 16.00 12.20 6.30
N THR A 123 16.61 12.81 5.28
CA THR A 123 16.53 12.38 3.89
C THR A 123 17.90 11.83 3.51
N LEU A 124 17.94 10.61 2.96
CA LEU A 124 19.18 9.99 2.52
C LEU A 124 19.73 10.73 1.29
N SER A 125 21.04 10.97 1.29
CA SER A 125 21.78 11.37 0.10
C SER A 125 21.91 10.22 -0.90
N MET A 126 22.26 10.52 -2.15
CA MET A 126 22.45 9.47 -3.18
C MET A 126 23.57 8.48 -2.83
N ASP A 127 24.58 8.92 -2.09
CA ASP A 127 25.68 8.05 -1.62
C ASP A 127 25.22 7.15 -0.47
N GLU A 128 24.42 7.67 0.46
CA GLU A 128 23.80 6.86 1.52
C GLU A 128 22.82 5.83 0.95
N ILE A 129 22.02 6.22 -0.05
CA ILE A 129 21.15 5.29 -0.78
C ILE A 129 21.98 4.19 -1.43
N GLU A 130 23.12 4.53 -2.05
CA GLU A 130 24.01 3.52 -2.63
C GLU A 130 24.52 2.53 -1.57
N GLN A 131 24.95 3.04 -0.41
CA GLN A 131 25.43 2.22 0.70
C GLN A 131 24.34 1.27 1.21
N GLU A 132 23.14 1.77 1.48
CA GLU A 132 22.00 0.97 1.93
C GLU A 132 21.63 -0.11 0.90
N VAL A 133 21.57 0.25 -0.38
CA VAL A 133 21.25 -0.71 -1.45
C VAL A 133 22.32 -1.80 -1.58
N ARG A 134 23.61 -1.47 -1.42
CA ARG A 134 24.68 -2.48 -1.38
C ARG A 134 24.46 -3.48 -0.26
N ILE A 135 24.22 -2.99 0.97
CA ILE A 135 23.94 -3.85 2.13
C ILE A 135 22.75 -4.78 1.84
N MET A 136 21.64 -4.23 1.33
CA MET A 136 20.46 -5.03 0.98
C MET A 136 20.79 -6.13 -0.04
N ILE A 137 21.54 -5.81 -1.10
CA ILE A 137 21.90 -6.77 -2.16
C ILE A 137 22.77 -7.89 -1.58
N ASP A 138 23.73 -7.53 -0.73
CA ASP A 138 24.68 -8.44 -0.11
C ASP A 138 24.01 -9.37 0.92
N GLU A 139 22.92 -8.91 1.55
CA GLU A 139 22.01 -9.75 2.35
C GLU A 139 21.06 -10.61 1.48
N GLY A 140 21.17 -10.53 0.16
CA GLY A 140 20.41 -11.35 -0.78
C GLY A 140 19.09 -10.74 -1.27
N GLN A 141 18.75 -9.51 -0.86
CA GLN A 141 17.54 -8.84 -1.33
C GLN A 141 17.62 -8.54 -2.83
N LYS A 142 16.52 -8.82 -3.52
CA LYS A 142 16.35 -8.55 -4.96
C LYS A 142 15.13 -7.66 -5.25
N ARG A 143 14.34 -7.34 -4.23
CA ARG A 143 13.14 -6.51 -4.34
C ARG A 143 13.10 -5.55 -3.15
N THR A 144 12.75 -4.31 -3.43
CA THR A 144 12.61 -3.27 -2.40
C THR A 144 11.32 -2.48 -2.60
N VAL A 145 10.87 -1.80 -1.55
CA VAL A 145 9.91 -0.70 -1.64
C VAL A 145 10.56 0.55 -1.09
N LEU A 146 10.62 1.60 -1.91
CA LEU A 146 11.16 2.89 -1.52
C LEU A 146 10.06 3.69 -0.84
N VAL A 147 10.31 4.13 0.39
CA VAL A 147 9.30 4.79 1.24
C VAL A 147 9.71 6.23 1.51
N TYR A 148 8.76 7.16 1.33
CA TYR A 148 9.00 8.60 1.44
C TYR A 148 7.91 9.27 2.30
N GLY A 149 8.33 10.14 3.22
CA GLY A 149 7.46 11.19 3.74
C GLY A 149 7.14 12.23 2.64
N GLU A 150 6.06 13.00 2.81
CA GLU A 150 5.67 14.04 1.85
C GLU A 150 6.29 15.38 2.23
N SER A 151 7.35 15.81 1.54
CA SER A 151 8.03 17.07 1.81
C SER A 151 8.62 17.70 0.54
N PRO A 152 9.06 18.97 0.58
CA PRO A 152 9.79 19.57 -0.54
C PRO A 152 11.07 18.83 -0.94
N ALA A 153 11.65 18.01 -0.05
CA ALA A 153 12.83 17.21 -0.34
C ALA A 153 12.49 15.93 -1.12
N THR A 154 11.22 15.53 -1.17
CA THR A 154 10.76 14.26 -1.76
C THR A 154 9.83 14.47 -2.96
N GLU A 155 10.05 15.55 -3.72
CA GLU A 155 9.32 15.78 -4.97
C GLU A 155 9.63 14.70 -6.03
N VAL A 156 8.77 14.60 -7.04
CA VAL A 156 8.81 13.50 -8.02
C VAL A 156 10.17 13.32 -8.70
N ASP A 157 10.88 14.41 -9.00
CA ASP A 157 12.17 14.33 -9.70
C ASP A 157 13.24 13.68 -8.80
N PHE A 158 13.22 13.99 -7.50
CA PHE A 158 14.05 13.29 -6.51
C PHE A 158 13.66 11.81 -6.41
N ILE A 159 12.36 11.49 -6.35
CA ILE A 159 11.90 10.09 -6.35
C ILE A 159 12.43 9.34 -7.59
N CYS A 160 12.30 9.91 -8.79
CA CYS A 160 12.86 9.35 -10.02
C CYS A 160 14.37 9.09 -9.91
N ASP A 161 15.13 10.06 -9.39
CA ASP A 161 16.58 9.93 -9.22
C ASP A 161 16.97 8.83 -8.23
N THR A 162 16.23 8.70 -7.12
CA THR A 162 16.47 7.63 -6.14
C THR A 162 16.19 6.24 -6.74
N VAL A 163 15.15 6.11 -7.58
CA VAL A 163 14.86 4.86 -8.30
C VAL A 163 15.98 4.52 -9.28
N ARG A 164 16.45 5.50 -10.08
CA ARG A 164 17.59 5.32 -10.99
C ARG A 164 18.85 4.91 -10.22
N LYS A 165 19.12 5.56 -9.09
CA LYS A 165 20.25 5.24 -8.22
C LYS A 165 20.14 3.79 -7.74
N VAL A 166 19.01 3.36 -7.17
CA VAL A 166 18.79 1.98 -6.71
C VAL A 166 19.09 0.95 -7.81
N TYR A 167 18.62 1.16 -9.04
CA TYR A 167 18.88 0.24 -10.15
C TYR A 167 20.31 0.30 -10.69
N SER A 168 21.04 1.40 -10.46
CA SER A 168 22.45 1.52 -10.87
C SER A 168 23.41 0.72 -10.01
N VAL A 169 23.03 0.38 -8.77
CA VAL A 169 23.89 -0.31 -7.81
C VAL A 169 23.93 -1.80 -8.12
N LYS A 170 25.15 -2.33 -8.24
CA LYS A 170 25.42 -3.77 -8.40
C LYS A 170 26.56 -4.18 -7.46
N THR A 171 26.46 -5.39 -6.93
CA THR A 171 27.52 -6.06 -6.18
C THR A 171 27.81 -7.42 -6.81
N GLU A 172 28.82 -8.13 -6.32
CA GLU A 172 29.10 -9.50 -6.77
C GLU A 172 27.92 -10.46 -6.48
N GLN A 173 27.11 -10.13 -5.49
CA GLN A 173 25.93 -10.86 -5.01
C GLN A 173 24.66 -10.52 -5.81
N GLY A 174 24.73 -9.56 -6.74
CA GLY A 174 23.68 -9.25 -7.71
C GLY A 174 23.20 -7.80 -7.67
N GLU A 175 21.89 -7.61 -7.76
CA GLU A 175 21.26 -6.28 -7.88
C GLU A 175 19.79 -6.32 -7.43
N ILE A 176 19.22 -5.14 -7.19
CA ILE A 176 17.77 -4.96 -7.02
C ILE A 176 17.10 -5.08 -8.39
N ARG A 177 16.16 -6.02 -8.52
CA ARG A 177 15.44 -6.34 -9.77
C ARG A 177 14.05 -5.71 -9.85
N ARG A 178 13.52 -5.23 -8.73
CA ARG A 178 12.25 -4.50 -8.65
C ARG A 178 12.25 -3.57 -7.46
N ALA A 179 12.11 -2.28 -7.74
CA ALA A 179 11.82 -1.25 -6.75
C ALA A 179 10.36 -0.81 -6.90
N ASN A 180 9.55 -1.07 -5.88
CA ASN A 180 8.22 -0.48 -5.74
C ASN A 180 8.36 0.90 -5.08
N ILE A 181 7.36 1.76 -5.22
CA ILE A 181 7.37 3.12 -4.65
C ILE A 181 6.16 3.28 -3.75
N ASN A 182 6.38 3.78 -2.54
CA ASN A 182 5.36 4.19 -1.60
C ASN A 182 5.60 5.67 -1.26
N CYS A 183 4.87 6.55 -1.94
CA CYS A 183 4.90 8.00 -1.73
C CYS A 183 3.48 8.55 -1.61
N ALA A 184 3.37 9.82 -1.21
CA ALA A 184 2.11 10.54 -1.23
C ALA A 184 1.52 10.63 -2.65
N PRO A 185 0.22 10.96 -2.79
CA PRO A 185 -0.40 11.13 -4.09
C PRO A 185 0.35 12.11 -5.00
N LEU A 186 0.38 11.79 -6.29
CA LEU A 186 1.02 12.56 -7.34
C LEU A 186 -0.01 12.86 -8.44
N THR A 187 0.18 13.95 -9.16
CA THR A 187 -0.60 14.25 -10.37
C THR A 187 -0.31 13.24 -11.48
N VAL A 188 -1.18 13.17 -12.49
CA VAL A 188 -0.99 12.32 -13.67
C VAL A 188 0.36 12.59 -14.35
N LYS A 189 0.74 13.86 -14.50
CA LYS A 189 2.02 14.26 -15.12
C LYS A 189 3.23 13.81 -14.31
N GLU A 190 3.13 13.83 -12.98
CA GLU A 190 4.19 13.35 -12.11
C GLU A 190 4.28 11.81 -12.17
N LEU A 191 3.14 11.10 -12.19
CA LEU A 191 3.12 9.66 -12.37
C LEU A 191 3.71 9.20 -13.72
N GLU A 192 3.48 9.97 -14.79
CA GLU A 192 4.11 9.72 -16.10
C GLU A 192 5.64 9.76 -16.04
N LYS A 193 6.24 10.56 -15.16
CA LYS A 193 7.70 10.59 -14.94
C LYS A 193 8.24 9.33 -14.25
N LEU A 194 7.40 8.63 -13.48
CA LEU A 194 7.78 7.43 -12.73
C LEU A 194 7.67 6.14 -13.55
N LYS A 195 6.99 6.19 -14.70
CA LYS A 195 6.76 5.06 -15.60
C LYS A 195 7.98 4.77 -16.48
#